data_AF-A0A7C1U5Q5-F1
#
_entry.id   AF-A0A7C1U5Q5-F1
#
_cell.length_a   1.000
_cell.length_b   1.000
_cell.length_c   1.000
_cell.angle_alpha   90.00
_cell.angle_beta   90.00
_cell.angle_gamma   90.00
#
_symmetry.space_group_name_H-M   'P 1'
#
loop_
_entity.id
_entity.type
_entity.pdbx_description
1 polymer ?
#
loop_
_entity_poly.entity_id
_entity_poly.type
_entity_poly.pdbx_seq_one_letter_code
_entity_poly.pdbx_strand_id
1 'polypeptide(L)'
;MVAAVGLPDARVGELPMVFYTLRNKVPIYDADLRNHMQNVISERAALPVRYEQLKSMPMTAVGKIFKPALRANAALLATEDILAAQGITARISAHYDTQYGVVVNITIPDISERNCAKSLMQPFTFRIQWTPDYAEEKNHA
;
A
#
# COMPACT_ATOMS: atom_id res chain seq x y z
N MET A 1 7.95 8.46 -16.01
CA MET A 1 8.86 7.86 -15.00
C MET A 1 8.18 6.62 -14.45
N VAL A 2 8.95 5.61 -14.04
CA VAL A 2 8.40 4.34 -13.53
C VAL A 2 9.26 3.82 -12.37
N ALA A 3 8.63 3.17 -11.40
CA ALA A 3 9.31 2.48 -10.32
C ALA A 3 8.51 1.26 -9.86
N ALA A 4 9.22 0.15 -9.62
CA ALA A 4 8.65 -1.04 -9.00
C ALA A 4 8.99 -1.09 -7.51
N VAL A 5 8.00 -1.50 -6.71
CA VAL A 5 8.09 -1.78 -5.26
C VAL A 5 7.26 -3.02 -4.91
N GLY A 6 7.42 -3.55 -3.70
CA GLY A 6 6.54 -4.58 -3.17
C GLY A 6 5.21 -3.98 -2.71
N LEU A 7 4.11 -4.60 -3.14
CA LEU A 7 2.77 -4.47 -2.57
C LEU A 7 2.67 -5.47 -1.41
N PRO A 8 2.46 -5.03 -0.17
CA PRO A 8 2.30 -5.95 0.94
C PRO A 8 1.12 -6.91 0.70
N ASP A 9 1.33 -8.18 1.01
CA ASP A 9 0.35 -9.25 0.85
C ASP A 9 0.40 -10.18 2.05
N ALA A 10 -0.77 -10.46 2.66
CA ALA A 10 -0.88 -11.25 3.88
C ALA A 10 -0.46 -12.73 3.70
N ARG A 11 -0.41 -13.24 2.48
CA ARG A 11 -0.22 -14.66 2.17
C ARG A 11 1.18 -14.97 1.66
N VAL A 12 1.76 -14.08 0.85
CA VAL A 12 3.09 -14.27 0.24
C VAL A 12 4.12 -13.22 0.67
N GLY A 13 3.76 -12.33 1.59
CA GLY A 13 4.61 -11.24 2.09
C GLY A 13 4.53 -10.01 1.20
N GLU A 14 5.00 -10.12 -0.05
CA GLU A 14 4.92 -9.04 -1.03
C GLU A 14 4.66 -9.55 -2.45
N LEU A 15 3.94 -8.75 -3.24
CA LEU A 15 3.72 -8.94 -4.68
C LEU A 15 4.32 -7.76 -5.47
N PRO A 16 4.76 -7.92 -6.72
CA PRO A 16 5.32 -6.80 -7.48
C PRO A 16 4.22 -5.78 -7.83
N MET A 17 4.50 -4.50 -7.60
CA MET A 17 3.65 -3.38 -7.97
C MET A 17 4.45 -2.30 -8.67
N VAL A 18 3.84 -1.62 -9.64
CA VAL A 18 4.45 -0.54 -10.41
C VAL A 18 3.71 0.78 -10.18
N PHE A 19 4.48 1.82 -9.84
CA PHE A 19 4.04 3.20 -9.91
C PHE A 19 4.59 3.89 -11.16
N TYR A 20 3.79 4.71 -11.82
CA TYR A 20 4.22 5.43 -13.02
C TYR A 20 3.65 6.85 -13.11
N THR A 21 4.36 7.72 -13.82
CA THR A 21 3.91 9.09 -14.14
C THR A 21 4.10 9.34 -15.64
N LEU A 22 3.03 9.82 -16.29
CA LEU A 22 2.99 10.08 -17.73
C LEU A 22 3.56 11.47 -18.05
N ARG A 23 4.44 11.56 -19.04
CA ARG A 23 5.10 12.81 -19.44
C ARG A 23 4.16 13.79 -20.13
N ASN A 24 3.26 13.28 -20.99
CA ASN A 24 2.43 14.11 -21.87
C ASN A 24 0.93 14.06 -21.51
N LYS A 25 0.56 13.58 -20.31
CA LYS A 25 -0.83 13.32 -19.89
C LYS A 25 -1.68 12.49 -20.89
N VAL A 26 -1.05 11.86 -21.89
CA VAL A 26 -1.71 10.94 -22.80
C VAL A 26 -2.20 9.76 -21.96
N PRO A 27 -3.50 9.44 -21.97
CA PRO A 27 -4.02 8.30 -21.22
C PRO A 27 -3.36 7.00 -21.67
N ILE A 28 -3.02 6.15 -20.72
CA ILE A 28 -2.66 4.75 -20.97
C ILE A 28 -3.64 3.91 -20.17
N TYR A 29 -4.17 2.85 -20.77
CA TYR A 29 -5.05 1.91 -20.08
C TYR A 29 -4.21 0.85 -19.36
N ASP A 30 -4.61 0.46 -18.16
CA ASP A 30 -3.89 -0.57 -17.39
C ASP A 30 -3.82 -1.93 -18.12
N ALA A 31 -4.81 -2.23 -18.97
CA ALA A 31 -4.81 -3.42 -19.81
C ALA A 31 -3.63 -3.43 -20.81
N ASP A 32 -3.30 -2.28 -21.40
CA ASP A 32 -2.20 -2.15 -22.35
C ASP A 32 -0.85 -2.36 -21.65
N LEU A 33 -0.70 -1.80 -20.44
CA LEU A 33 0.49 -2.03 -19.60
C LEU A 33 0.64 -3.49 -19.23
N ARG A 34 -0.43 -4.13 -18.77
CA ARG A 34 -0.42 -5.56 -18.40
C ARG A 34 -0.02 -6.45 -19.58
N ASN A 35 -0.64 -6.25 -20.73
CA ASN A 35 -0.34 -7.02 -21.95
C ASN A 35 1.12 -6.83 -22.37
N HIS A 36 1.62 -5.59 -22.34
CA HIS A 36 3.02 -5.32 -22.64
C HIS A 36 3.96 -6.05 -21.66
N MET A 37 3.70 -5.97 -20.35
CA MET A 37 4.54 -6.62 -19.34
C MET A 37 4.55 -8.15 -19.49
N GLN A 38 3.43 -8.77 -19.82
CA GLN A 38 3.33 -10.22 -20.07
C GLN A 38 4.19 -10.69 -21.25
N ASN A 39 4.41 -9.84 -22.24
CA ASN A 39 5.27 -10.16 -23.39
C ASN A 39 6.77 -9.95 -23.07
N VAL A 40 7.10 -9.13 -22.07
CA VAL A 40 8.48 -8.76 -21.73
C VAL A 40 9.04 -9.60 -20.57
N ILE A 41 8.19 -9.96 -19.60
CA ILE A 41 8.58 -10.67 -18.39
C ILE A 41 8.13 -12.13 -18.48
N SER A 42 9.08 -13.03 -18.72
CA SER A 42 8.81 -14.47 -18.82
C SER A 42 8.52 -15.13 -17.47
N GLU A 43 9.09 -14.61 -16.38
CA GLU A 43 8.88 -15.14 -15.04
C GLU A 43 7.53 -14.66 -14.48
N ARG A 44 6.61 -15.60 -14.27
CA ARG A 44 5.23 -15.29 -13.84
C ARG A 44 5.21 -14.58 -12.50
N ALA A 45 6.06 -14.98 -11.54
CA ALA A 45 6.09 -14.36 -10.22
C ALA A 45 6.61 -12.91 -10.23
N ALA A 46 7.29 -12.48 -11.30
CA ALA A 46 7.80 -11.13 -11.47
C ALA A 46 6.81 -10.18 -12.15
N LEU A 47 5.67 -10.69 -12.66
CA LEU A 47 4.64 -9.86 -13.27
C LEU A 47 3.98 -8.95 -12.23
N PRO A 48 3.93 -7.62 -12.45
CA PRO A 48 3.23 -6.73 -11.55
C PRO A 48 1.74 -7.05 -11.47
N VAL A 49 1.24 -7.17 -10.25
CA VAL A 49 -0.18 -7.43 -9.98
C VAL A 49 -1.00 -6.14 -10.03
N ARG A 50 -0.36 -5.00 -9.76
CA ARG A 50 -0.97 -3.67 -9.70
C ARG A 50 -0.11 -2.61 -10.37
N TYR A 51 -0.77 -1.69 -11.06
CA TYR A 51 -0.17 -0.52 -11.72
C TYR A 51 -0.91 0.71 -11.19
N GLU A 52 -0.17 1.73 -10.75
CA GLU A 52 -0.76 2.92 -10.15
C GLU A 52 -0.15 4.19 -10.76
N GLN A 53 -1.00 5.03 -11.33
CA GLN A 53 -0.57 6.29 -11.91
C GLN A 53 -0.46 7.37 -10.83
N LEU A 54 0.72 7.97 -10.71
CA LEU A 54 0.96 9.13 -9.85
C LEU A 54 0.94 10.42 -10.67
N LYS A 55 0.35 11.48 -10.08
CA LYS A 55 0.44 12.85 -10.61
C LYS A 55 1.89 13.31 -10.75
N SER A 56 2.73 12.99 -9.77
CA SER A 56 4.17 13.21 -9.78
C SER A 56 4.88 12.07 -9.07
N MET A 57 6.03 11.67 -9.60
CA MET A 57 6.89 10.67 -8.96
C MET A 57 7.59 11.32 -7.75
N PRO A 58 7.61 10.70 -6.55
CA PRO A 58 8.37 11.21 -5.43
C PRO A 58 9.87 11.10 -5.70
N MET A 59 10.59 12.18 -5.42
CA MET A 59 12.02 12.33 -5.72
C MET A 59 12.78 12.80 -4.47
N THR A 60 14.05 12.42 -4.37
CA THR A 60 14.99 13.00 -3.42
C THR A 60 15.44 14.39 -3.89
N ALA A 61 16.06 15.17 -3.00
CA ALA A 61 16.64 16.48 -3.34
C ALA A 61 17.67 16.42 -4.49
N VAL A 62 18.31 15.27 -4.69
CA VAL A 62 19.29 15.02 -5.77
C VAL A 62 18.66 14.38 -7.01
N GLY A 63 17.33 14.39 -7.13
CA GLY A 63 16.64 13.94 -8.34
C GLY A 63 16.61 12.43 -8.56
N LYS A 64 16.75 11.61 -7.51
CA LYS A 64 16.54 10.15 -7.59
C LYS A 64 15.14 9.78 -7.13
N ILE A 65 14.56 8.69 -7.66
CA ILE A 65 13.25 8.21 -7.20
C ILE A 65 13.32 7.84 -5.71
N PHE A 66 12.43 8.43 -4.92
CA PHE A 66 12.32 8.17 -3.49
C PHE A 66 11.37 6.99 -3.22
N LYS A 67 11.89 5.77 -3.43
CA LYS A 67 11.16 4.51 -3.19
C LYS A 67 10.52 4.38 -1.78
N PRO A 68 11.10 4.92 -0.69
CA PRO A 68 10.45 4.87 0.62
C PRO A 68 9.02 5.44 0.63
N ALA A 69 8.76 6.56 -0.04
CA ALA A 69 7.41 7.10 -0.17
C ALA A 69 6.49 6.17 -0.98
N LEU A 70 7.01 5.51 -2.02
CA LEU A 70 6.24 4.55 -2.81
C LEU A 70 5.86 3.29 -2.01
N ARG A 71 6.75 2.82 -1.12
CA ARG A 71 6.44 1.70 -0.21
C ARG A 71 5.36 2.06 0.80
N ALA A 72 5.39 3.30 1.32
CA ALA A 72 4.31 3.79 2.17
C ALA A 72 2.97 3.84 1.42
N ASN A 73 2.95 4.34 0.18
CA ASN A 73 1.75 4.30 -0.66
C ASN A 73 1.28 2.87 -0.93
N ALA A 74 2.17 1.93 -1.21
CA ALA A 74 1.80 0.53 -1.42
C ALA A 74 1.16 -0.10 -0.17
N ALA A 75 1.68 0.21 1.02
CA ALA A 75 1.09 -0.24 2.29
C ALA A 75 -0.28 0.40 2.55
N LEU A 76 -0.47 1.69 2.22
CA LEU A 76 -1.78 2.35 2.29
C LEU A 76 -2.80 1.59 1.42
N LEU A 77 -2.46 1.37 0.15
CA LEU A 77 -3.35 0.69 -0.80
C LEU A 77 -3.68 -0.74 -0.38
N ALA A 78 -2.69 -1.52 0.08
CA ALA A 78 -2.92 -2.87 0.60
C ALA A 78 -3.85 -2.87 1.82
N THR A 79 -3.70 -1.88 2.70
CA THR A 79 -4.53 -1.72 3.91
C THR A 79 -5.95 -1.30 3.54
N GLU A 80 -6.11 -0.38 2.60
CA GLU A 80 -7.42 0.04 2.08
C GLU A 80 -8.16 -1.13 1.45
N ASP A 81 -7.50 -1.88 0.55
CA ASP A 81 -8.10 -3.00 -0.17
C ASP A 81 -8.63 -4.08 0.79
N ILE A 82 -7.82 -4.48 1.79
CA ILE A 82 -8.19 -5.59 2.69
C ILE A 82 -9.28 -5.20 3.69
N LEU A 83 -9.29 -3.96 4.19
CA LEU A 83 -10.35 -3.48 5.07
C LEU A 83 -11.65 -3.27 4.29
N ALA A 84 -11.57 -2.68 3.09
CA ALA A 84 -12.73 -2.51 2.22
C ALA A 84 -13.34 -3.84 1.79
N ALA A 85 -12.53 -4.87 1.52
CA ALA A 85 -12.99 -6.21 1.18
C ALA A 85 -13.80 -6.89 2.32
N GLN A 86 -13.62 -6.43 3.56
CA GLN A 86 -14.38 -6.88 4.74
C GLN A 86 -15.51 -5.90 5.11
N GLY A 87 -15.75 -4.86 4.30
CA GLY A 87 -16.74 -3.83 4.56
C GLY A 87 -16.39 -2.87 5.71
N ILE A 88 -15.15 -2.90 6.20
CA ILE A 88 -14.71 -2.10 7.34
C ILE A 88 -14.42 -0.68 6.88
N THR A 89 -15.09 0.30 7.49
CA THR A 89 -14.86 1.71 7.17
C THR A 89 -13.72 2.25 8.03
N ALA A 90 -12.65 2.70 7.39
CA ALA A 90 -11.45 3.18 8.08
C ALA A 90 -10.97 4.53 7.53
N ARG A 91 -10.32 5.33 8.39
CA ARG A 91 -9.42 6.41 7.94
C ARG A 91 -8.00 5.89 8.04
N ILE A 92 -7.30 5.89 6.92
CA ILE A 92 -5.96 5.31 6.80
C ILE A 92 -5.00 6.38 6.27
N SER A 93 -3.81 6.44 6.83
CA SER A 93 -2.70 7.19 6.23
C SER A 93 -1.42 6.39 6.37
N ALA A 94 -0.49 6.54 5.44
CA ALA A 94 0.81 5.90 5.51
C ALA A 94 1.91 6.92 5.22
N HIS A 95 3.04 6.76 5.91
CA HIS A 95 4.23 7.55 5.66
C HIS A 95 5.48 6.70 5.85
N TYR A 96 6.60 7.23 5.36
CA TYR A 96 7.90 6.69 5.65
C TYR A 96 8.53 7.45 6.81
N ASP A 97 8.86 6.73 7.87
CA ASP A 97 9.63 7.19 9.00
C ASP A 97 11.07 6.67 8.90
N THR A 98 12.05 7.51 9.23
CA THR A 98 13.47 7.15 9.08
C THR A 98 13.95 6.12 10.10
N GLN A 99 13.28 6.00 11.24
CA GLN A 99 13.61 5.05 12.30
C GLN A 99 12.81 3.76 12.19
N TYR A 100 11.54 3.85 11.82
CA TYR A 100 10.60 2.72 11.83
C TYR A 100 10.23 2.19 10.45
N GLY A 101 10.71 2.82 9.38
CA GLY A 101 10.37 2.43 8.02
C GLY A 101 8.93 2.83 7.66
N VAL A 102 8.15 1.92 7.08
CA VAL A 102 6.76 2.22 6.72
C VAL A 102 5.89 2.18 7.98
N VAL A 103 5.16 3.27 8.21
CA VAL A 103 4.18 3.41 9.30
C VAL A 103 2.81 3.67 8.70
N VAL A 104 1.83 2.85 9.07
CA VAL A 104 0.43 2.97 8.67
C VAL A 104 -0.41 3.34 9.89
N ASN A 105 -1.07 4.49 9.83
CA ASN A 105 -2.02 4.93 10.84
C ASN A 105 -3.42 4.50 10.43
N ILE A 106 -4.14 3.85 11.34
CA ILE A 106 -5.49 3.35 11.09
C ILE A 106 -6.43 3.84 12.20
N THR A 107 -7.51 4.48 11.79
CA THR A 107 -8.65 4.82 12.66
C THR A 107 -9.89 4.10 12.17
N ILE A 108 -10.47 3.28 13.05
CA ILE A 108 -11.74 2.61 12.84
C ILE A 108 -12.79 3.30 13.72
N PRO A 109 -13.77 4.02 13.12
CA PRO A 109 -14.82 4.69 13.88
C PRO A 109 -15.68 3.69 14.66
N ASP A 110 -16.08 2.58 14.03
CA ASP A 110 -16.91 1.55 14.66
C ASP A 110 -16.09 0.65 15.59
N ILE A 111 -16.46 0.60 16.87
CA ILE A 111 -15.79 -0.22 17.88
C ILE A 111 -15.91 -1.71 17.57
N SER A 112 -17.04 -2.15 17.01
CA SER A 112 -17.31 -3.56 16.71
C SER A 112 -16.40 -4.11 15.62
N GLU A 113 -15.93 -3.26 14.70
CA GLU A 113 -15.05 -3.64 13.59
C GLU A 113 -13.56 -3.72 13.99
N ARG A 114 -13.15 -3.11 15.12
CA ARG A 114 -11.74 -2.95 15.51
C ARG A 114 -11.00 -4.26 15.69
N ASN A 115 -11.65 -5.27 16.28
CA ASN A 115 -11.02 -6.57 16.49
C ASN A 115 -10.81 -7.29 15.15
N CYS A 116 -11.79 -7.22 14.25
CA CYS A 116 -11.66 -7.77 12.90
C CYS A 116 -10.52 -7.07 12.15
N ALA A 117 -10.48 -5.74 12.16
CA ALA A 117 -9.40 -4.95 11.55
C ALA A 117 -8.02 -5.33 12.10
N LYS A 118 -7.88 -5.46 13.43
CA LYS A 118 -6.63 -5.89 14.07
C LYS A 118 -6.19 -7.27 13.59
N SER A 119 -7.11 -8.24 13.52
CA SER A 119 -6.81 -9.60 13.03
C SER A 119 -6.36 -9.61 11.57
N LEU A 120 -7.02 -8.84 10.69
CA LEU A 120 -6.63 -8.71 9.28
C LEU A 120 -5.22 -8.14 9.11
N MET A 121 -4.81 -7.29 10.04
CA MET A 121 -3.52 -6.59 9.98
C MET A 121 -2.34 -7.40 10.53
N GLN A 122 -2.58 -8.50 11.27
CA GLN A 122 -1.53 -9.31 11.90
C GLN A 122 -0.46 -9.87 10.94
N PRO A 123 -0.77 -10.30 9.71
CA PRO A 123 0.22 -10.88 8.81
C PRO A 123 1.22 -9.86 8.23
N PHE A 124 0.94 -8.56 8.34
CA PHE A 124 1.79 -7.51 7.78
C PHE A 124 2.93 -7.15 8.73
N THR A 125 4.09 -6.82 8.15
CA THR A 125 5.33 -6.57 8.91
C THR A 125 5.68 -5.09 9.07
N PHE A 126 4.97 -4.19 8.36
CA PHE A 126 5.13 -2.75 8.56
C PHE A 126 4.49 -2.30 9.88
N ARG A 127 4.93 -1.15 10.39
CA ARG A 127 4.44 -0.66 11.68
C ARG A 127 3.02 -0.13 11.52
N ILE A 128 2.12 -0.57 12.40
CA ILE A 128 0.75 -0.08 12.47
C ILE A 128 0.56 0.73 13.74
N GLN A 129 -0.07 1.89 13.59
CA GLN A 129 -0.46 2.77 14.70
C GLN A 129 -1.98 2.92 14.68
N TRP A 130 -2.63 2.49 15.75
CA TRP A 130 -4.07 2.61 15.92
C TRP A 130 -4.40 3.97 16.54
N THR A 131 -5.42 4.65 16.03
CA THR A 131 -5.87 5.95 16.57
C THR A 131 -7.39 5.96 16.78
N PRO A 132 -7.89 6.14 18.02
CA PRO A 132 -7.14 6.14 19.29
C PRO A 132 -6.42 4.80 19.53
N ASP A 133 -5.48 4.77 20.47
CA ASP A 133 -4.85 3.51 20.87
C ASP A 133 -5.90 2.62 21.55
N TYR A 134 -6.36 1.61 20.83
CA TYR A 134 -7.40 0.69 21.27
C TYR A 134 -6.88 -0.39 22.24
N ALA A 135 -5.69 -0.23 22.83
CA ALA A 135 -5.16 -1.14 23.85
C ALA A 135 -5.94 -1.08 25.18
N GLU A 136 -6.66 0.01 25.46
CA GLU A 136 -7.26 0.28 26.78
C GLU A 136 -8.75 -0.07 26.94
N GLU A 137 -9.45 -0.51 25.88
CA GLU A 137 -10.92 -0.65 25.92
C GLU A 137 -11.45 -1.91 26.64
N LYS A 138 -10.58 -2.71 27.28
CA LYS A 138 -10.97 -3.94 27.99
C LYS A 138 -11.51 -3.74 29.42
N ASN A 139 -11.64 -2.52 29.93
CA ASN A 139 -11.94 -2.28 31.35
C ASN A 139 -13.31 -1.68 31.69
N HIS A 140 -14.27 -1.56 30.77
CA HIS A 140 -15.60 -1.03 31.10
C HIS A 140 -16.75 -1.75 30.37
N ALA A 141 -17.00 -3.00 30.74
CA ALA A 141 -18.29 -3.67 30.52
C ALA A 141 -18.61 -4.58 31.72
#